data_AF-A0A353N9H5-F1
#
_entry.id   AF-A0A353N9H5-F1
#
_cell.length_a   1.000
_cell.length_b   1.000
_cell.length_c   1.000
_cell.angle_alpha   90.00
_cell.angle_beta   90.00
_cell.angle_gamma   90.00
#
_symmetry.space_group_name_H-M   'P 1'
#
loop_
_entity.id
_entity.type
_entity.pdbx_description
1 polymer ?
#
loop_
_entity_poly.entity_id
_entity_poly.type
_entity_poly.pdbx_seq_one_letter_code
_entity_poly.pdbx_strand_id
1 'polypeptide(L)' 'LVRISPFDASGRRHTSFSSIDVMPEFNDEFEVEIRPEDLKLDTFRSGGAGGQHVNK' A
#
# COMPACT_ATOMS: atom_id res chain seq x y z
N LEU A 1 19.41 -3.48 -0.64
CA LEU A 1 19.80 -4.38 -1.75
C LEU A 1 20.74 -3.63 -2.69
N VAL A 2 21.92 -4.20 -2.98
CA VAL A 2 22.92 -3.59 -3.87
C VAL A 2 23.03 -4.41 -5.15
N ARG A 3 22.66 -3.84 -6.30
CA ARG A 3 22.74 -4.51 -7.62
C ARG A 3 22.89 -3.50 -8.75
N ILE A 4 23.24 -3.96 -9.96
CA ILE A 4 23.07 -3.14 -11.17
C ILE A 4 21.56 -2.95 -11.38
N SER A 5 21.12 -1.69 -11.44
CA SER A 5 19.70 -1.39 -11.59
C SER A 5 19.23 -1.78 -12.98
N PRO A 6 18.14 -2.56 -13.14
CA PRO A 6 17.55 -2.83 -14.45
C PRO A 6 16.89 -1.58 -15.07
N PHE A 7 16.77 -0.49 -14.31
CA PHE A 7 16.13 0.77 -14.74
C PHE A 7 17.14 1.90 -15.01
N ASP A 8 18.44 1.70 -14.77
CA ASP A 8 19.46 2.71 -15.09
C ASP A 8 20.13 2.38 -16.44
N ALA A 9 19.91 3.23 -17.44
CA ALA A 9 20.43 3.02 -18.80
C ALA A 9 21.96 3.00 -18.89
N SER A 10 22.66 3.63 -17.92
CA SER A 10 24.11 3.60 -17.81
C SER A 10 24.65 2.38 -17.04
N GLY A 11 23.77 1.48 -16.58
CA GLY A 11 24.15 0.23 -15.92
C GLY A 11 24.87 0.42 -14.58
N ARG A 12 24.62 1.51 -13.86
CA ARG A 12 25.29 1.77 -12.59
C ARG A 12 24.74 0.87 -11.49
N ARG A 13 25.60 0.62 -10.50
CA ARG A 13 25.25 -0.16 -9.31
C ARG A 13 24.53 0.75 -8.31
N HIS A 14 23.28 0.42 -8.00
CA HIS A 14 22.42 1.16 -7.09
C HIS A 14 22.25 0.39 -5.77
N THR A 15 22.06 1.16 -4.69
CA THR A 15 21.73 0.64 -3.36
C THR A 15 20.31 1.08 -3.02
N SER A 16 19.43 0.11 -2.73
CA SER A 16 18.06 0.36 -2.27
C SER A 16 17.87 -0.05 -0.82
N PHE A 17 16.91 0.59 -0.15
CA PHE A 17 16.48 0.26 1.22
C PHE A 17 14.98 0.00 1.24
N SER A 18 14.54 -0.89 2.13
CA SER A 18 13.14 -1.18 2.40
C SER A 18 13.01 -1.56 3.87
N SER A 19 11.95 -1.08 4.53
CA SER A 19 11.61 -1.47 5.90
C SER A 19 10.52 -2.53 5.88
N ILE A 20 10.57 -3.47 6.81
CA ILE A 20 9.54 -4.48 7.02
C ILE A 20 9.21 -4.44 8.51
N ASP A 21 7.93 -4.22 8.82
CA ASP A 21 7.41 -4.33 10.17
C ASP A 21 6.55 -5.59 10.26
N VAL A 22 6.76 -6.39 11.31
CA VAL A 22 6.00 -7.61 11.58
C VAL A 22 5.39 -7.49 12.96
N MET A 23 4.06 -7.58 13.03
CA MET A 23 3.32 -7.64 14.28
C MET A 23 2.57 -8.98 14.35
N PRO A 24 2.54 -9.64 15.52
CA PRO A 24 1.70 -10.81 15.70
C PRO A 24 0.23 -10.42 15.63
N GLU A 25 -0.60 -11.35 15.17
CA GLU A 25 -2.05 -11.24 15.30
C GLU A 25 -2.42 -11.53 16.77
N PHE A 26 -3.17 -10.62 17.38
CA PHE A 26 -3.72 -10.81 18.71
C PHE A 26 -5.11 -11.43 18.57
N ASN A 27 -5.52 -12.27 19.51
CA ASN A 27 -6.90 -12.72 19.57
C ASN A 27 -7.83 -11.52 19.81
N ASP A 28 -9.02 -11.53 19.21
CA ASP A 28 -10.08 -10.53 19.39
C ASP A 28 -10.74 -10.65 20.78
N GLU A 29 -9.95 -10.58 21.86
CA GLU A 29 -10.43 -10.62 23.25
C GLU A 29 -10.89 -9.24 23.75
N PHE A 30 -10.66 -8.18 22.97
CA PHE A 30 -11.03 -6.81 23.32
C PHE A 30 -12.12 -6.28 22.37
N GLU A 31 -13.36 -6.23 22.86
CA GLU A 31 -14.48 -5.67 22.12
C GLU A 31 -14.48 -4.14 22.28
N VAL A 32 -13.98 -3.43 21.27
CA VAL A 32 -14.04 -1.96 21.19
C VAL A 32 -15.19 -1.59 20.26
N GLU A 33 -16.28 -1.05 20.82
CA GLU A 33 -17.43 -0.61 20.04
C GLU A 33 -17.11 0.72 19.34
N ILE A 34 -16.92 0.68 18.03
CA ILE A 34 -16.68 1.88 17.21
C ILE A 34 -18.04 2.38 16.70
N ARG A 35 -18.43 3.58 17.12
CA ARG A 35 -19.68 4.18 16.68
C ARG A 35 -19.56 4.65 15.22
N PRO A 36 -20.55 4.38 14.35
CA PRO A 36 -20.52 4.80 12.95
C PRO A 36 -20.37 6.31 12.73
N GLU A 37 -20.79 7.12 13.72
CA GLU A 37 -20.66 8.58 13.72
C GLU A 37 -19.21 9.07 13.83
N ASP A 38 -18.30 8.24 14.35
CA ASP A 38 -16.88 8.54 14.50
C ASP A 38 -16.04 8.10 13.27
N LEU A 39 -16.65 7.45 12.28
CA LEU A 39 -16.00 6.93 11.08
C LEU A 39 -16.29 7.79 9.85
N LYS A 40 -15.22 8.18 9.13
CA LYS A 40 -15.34 8.74 7.78
C LYS A 40 -15.00 7.68 6.75
N LEU A 41 -16.00 7.20 6.03
CA LEU A 41 -15.83 6.28 4.90
C LEU A 41 -15.83 7.05 3.58
N ASP A 42 -14.66 7.09 2.95
CA ASP A 42 -14.50 7.61 1.58
C ASP A 42 -14.19 6.42 0.65
N THR A 43 -14.93 6.30 -0.47
CA THR A 43 -14.67 5.28 -1.49
C THR A 43 -13.96 5.91 -2.68
N PHE A 44 -12.78 5.37 -3.02
CA PHE A 44 -11.99 5.82 -4.16
C PHE A 44 -11.82 4.68 -5.17
N ARG A 45 -11.82 5.03 -6.46
CA ARG A 45 -11.51 4.09 -7.54
C ARG A 45 -10.01 4.12 -7.83
N SER A 46 -9.40 2.97 -8.02
CA SER A 46 -7.99 2.88 -8.43
C SER A 46 -7.80 3.53 -9.80
N GLY A 47 -6.91 4.53 -9.90
CA GLY A 47 -6.60 5.28 -11.12
C GLY A 47 -5.76 4.49 -12.14
N GLY A 48 -6.24 3.31 -12.54
CA GLY A 48 -5.65 2.54 -13.64
C GLY A 48 -5.92 3.19 -15.00
N ALA A 49 -5.15 2.80 -16.02
CA ALA A 49 -5.32 3.30 -17.39
C ALA A 49 -6.79 3.14 -17.85
N GLY A 50 -7.42 4.27 -18.18
CA GLY A 50 -8.86 4.40 -18.31
C GLY A 50 -9.50 3.57 -19.42
N GLY A 51 -10.69 3.05 -19.11
CA GLY A 51 -11.65 2.48 -20.06
C GLY A 51 -13.07 2.84 -19.61
N GLN A 52 -14.08 2.51 -20.42
CA GLN A 52 -15.49 2.88 -20.19
C GLN A 52 -16.08 2.44 -18.82
N HIS A 53 -15.36 1.65 -18.03
CA HIS A 53 -15.74 1.26 -16.67
C HIS A 53 -15.27 2.22 -15.56
N VAL A 54 -14.36 3.16 -15.87
CA VAL A 54 -13.86 4.14 -14.89
C VAL A 54 -14.84 5.32 -14.70
N ASN A 55 -15.69 5.60 -15.70
CA ASN A 55 -16.54 6.80 -15.77
C ASN A 55 -18.05 6.58 -15.51
N LYS A 56 -18.47 5.47 -14.91
CA LYS A 56 -19.90 5.29 -14.51
C LYS A 56 -20.06 4.94 -13.05
#